data_AF-D3MR17-F1
#
_entry.id   AF-D3MR17-F1
#
_cell.length_a   1.000
_cell.length_b   1.000
_cell.length_c   1.000
_cell.angle_alpha   90.00
_cell.angle_beta   90.00
_cell.angle_gamma   90.00
#
_symmetry.space_group_name_H-M   'P 1'
#
loop_
_entity.id
_entity.type
_entity.pdbx_description
1 polymer ?
#
loop_
_entity_poly.entity_id
_entity_poly.type
_entity_poly.pdbx_seq_one_letter_code
_entity_poly.pdbx_strand_id
1 'polypeptide(L)' 'MLSLDEDIQNAYNFYQSLLICMNNNDVEYFKNLISIKLKDMHVGLRKSFRTLGRMSEYIINALETGCSRRR' A
#
# COMPACT_ATOMS: atom_id res chain seq x y z
N MET A 1 -6.15 -22.43 1.04
CA MET A 1 -5.35 -21.86 2.15
C MET A 1 -3.97 -21.69 1.58
N LEU A 2 -3.49 -20.45 1.43
CA LEU A 2 -2.14 -20.20 0.94
C LEU A 2 -1.12 -20.76 1.95
N SER A 3 0.03 -21.21 1.47
CA SER A 3 1.13 -21.62 2.33
C SER A 3 1.73 -20.41 3.06
N LEU A 4 2.39 -20.62 4.20
CA LEU A 4 3.02 -19.55 4.97
C LEU A 4 4.03 -18.75 4.11
N ASP A 5 4.76 -19.43 3.23
CA ASP A 5 5.72 -18.81 2.32
C ASP A 5 5.04 -17.90 1.28
N GLU A 6 3.89 -18.33 0.73
CA GLU A 6 3.10 -17.50 -0.19
C GLU A 6 2.53 -16.26 0.51
N ASP A 7 2.06 -16.39 1.75
CA ASP A 7 1.56 -15.25 2.54
C ASP A 7 2.66 -14.23 2.84
N ILE A 8 3.87 -14.70 3.19
CA ILE A 8 5.03 -13.85 3.40
C ILE A 8 5.45 -13.16 2.09
N GLN A 9 5.50 -13.90 0.99
CA GLN A 9 5.84 -13.34 -0.32
C GLN A 9 4.83 -12.27 -0.75
N ASN A 10 3.54 -12.50 -0.51
CA ASN A 10 2.49 -11.54 -0.80
C ASN A 10 2.62 -10.25 0.04
N ALA A 11 2.94 -10.37 1.33
CA ALA A 11 3.20 -9.21 2.18
C ALA A 11 4.45 -8.44 1.76
N TYR A 12 5.53 -9.15 1.38
CA TYR A 12 6.73 -8.52 0.84
C TYR A 12 6.44 -7.77 -0.46
N ASN A 13 5.75 -8.41 -1.41
CA ASN A 13 5.39 -7.80 -2.69
C ASN A 13 4.47 -6.57 -2.51
N PHE A 14 3.55 -6.63 -1.56
CA PHE A 14 2.71 -5.49 -1.18
C PHE A 14 3.58 -4.32 -0.69
N TYR A 15 4.51 -4.59 0.24
CA TYR A 15 5.39 -3.57 0.80
C TYR A 15 6.30 -2.94 -0.28
N GLN A 16 6.88 -3.74 -1.17
CA GLN A 16 7.68 -3.22 -2.29
C GLN A 16 6.85 -2.32 -3.22
N SER A 17 5.63 -2.75 -3.56
CA SER A 17 4.71 -1.96 -4.39
C SER A 17 4.37 -0.63 -3.72
N LEU A 18 4.16 -0.63 -2.40
CA LEU A 18 3.89 0.56 -1.59
C LEU A 18 5.06 1.56 -1.64
N LEU A 19 6.31 1.08 -1.48
CA LEU A 19 7.50 1.94 -1.53
C LEU A 19 7.67 2.60 -2.90
N ILE A 20 7.50 1.83 -3.98
CA ILE A 20 7.59 2.33 -5.36
C ILE A 20 6.51 3.40 -5.60
N CYS A 21 5.28 3.11 -5.19
CA CYS A 21 4.15 4.02 -5.26
C CYS A 21 4.44 5.37 -4.59
N MET A 22 4.94 5.33 -3.35
CA MET A 22 5.29 6.53 -2.59
C MET A 22 6.42 7.32 -3.23
N ASN A 23 7.46 6.65 -3.73
CA ASN A 23 8.58 7.30 -4.41
C ASN A 23 8.15 8.06 -5.68
N ASN A 24 7.17 7.50 -6.40
CA ASN A 24 6.67 8.06 -7.64
C ASN A 24 5.52 9.05 -7.44
N ASN A 25 5.06 9.25 -6.20
CA ASN A 25 3.84 10.01 -5.87
C ASN A 25 2.60 9.52 -6.66
N ASP A 26 2.51 8.21 -6.92
CA ASP A 26 1.43 7.62 -7.74
C ASP A 26 0.18 7.34 -6.89
N VAL A 27 -0.71 8.32 -6.86
CA VAL A 27 -1.93 8.31 -6.05
C VAL A 27 -2.92 7.21 -6.47
N GLU A 28 -3.11 7.00 -7.77
CA GLU A 28 -4.04 5.99 -8.26
C GLU A 28 -3.55 4.58 -7.97
N TYR A 29 -2.24 4.36 -8.12
CA TYR A 29 -1.65 3.08 -7.74
C TYR A 29 -1.75 2.83 -6.22
N PHE A 30 -1.60 3.87 -5.39
CA PHE A 30 -1.81 3.77 -3.93
C PHE A 30 -3.25 3.33 -3.59
N LYS A 31 -4.26 3.99 -4.19
CA LYS A 31 -5.68 3.65 -3.97
C LYS A 31 -5.98 2.20 -4.35
N ASN A 32 -5.42 1.72 -5.46
CA ASN A 32 -5.58 0.34 -5.90
C ASN A 32 -4.88 -0.66 -4.96
N LEU A 33 -3.67 -0.33 -4.48
CA LEU A 33 -2.94 -1.16 -3.51
C LEU A 33 -3.72 -1.34 -2.21
N ILE A 34 -4.25 -0.26 -1.64
CA ILE A 34 -4.98 -0.28 -0.37
C ILE A 34 -6.37 -0.92 -0.51
N SER A 35 -7.04 -0.76 -1.65
CA SER A 35 -8.40 -1.27 -1.84
C SER A 35 -8.48 -2.74 -2.26
N ILE A 36 -7.52 -3.23 -3.06
CA ILE A 36 -7.52 -4.59 -3.62
C ILE A 36 -6.49 -5.46 -2.88
N LYS A 37 -5.20 -5.16 -3.02
CA LYS A 37 -4.13 -6.05 -2.52
C LYS A 37 -4.11 -6.20 -1.00
N LEU A 38 -4.44 -5.13 -0.27
CA LEU A 38 -4.54 -5.22 1.19
C LEU A 38 -5.75 -6.08 1.62
N LYS A 39 -6.80 -6.21 0.79
CA LYS A 39 -7.95 -7.04 1.12
C LYS A 39 -7.70 -8.53 1.00
N ASP A 40 -6.88 -8.90 0.03
CA ASP A 40 -6.54 -10.28 -0.28
C ASP A 40 -5.42 -10.84 0.61
N MET A 41 -4.76 -9.97 1.38
CA MET A 41 -3.70 -10.36 2.32
C MET A 41 -4.25 -11.14 3.52
N HIS A 42 -3.54 -12.19 3.92
CA HIS A 42 -3.83 -12.97 5.11
C HIS A 42 -4.03 -12.09 6.36
N VAL A 43 -5.06 -12.40 7.16
CA VAL A 43 -5.56 -11.54 8.25
C VAL A 43 -4.48 -11.20 9.28
N GLY A 44 -3.55 -12.13 9.55
CA GLY A 44 -2.43 -11.90 10.47
C GLY A 44 -1.51 -10.77 10.01
N LEU A 45 -1.14 -10.77 8.73
CA LEU A 45 -0.23 -9.79 8.13
C LEU A 45 -0.94 -8.48 7.81
N ARG A 46 -2.22 -8.55 7.45
CA ARG A 46 -3.08 -7.39 7.19
C ARG A 46 -3.17 -6.43 8.37
N LYS A 47 -3.07 -6.93 9.60
CA LYS A 47 -3.02 -6.08 10.81
C LYS A 47 -1.84 -5.11 10.78
N SER A 48 -0.68 -5.54 10.29
CA SER A 48 0.53 -4.72 10.19
C SER A 48 0.35 -3.51 9.27
N PHE A 49 -0.52 -3.63 8.26
CA PHE A 49 -0.79 -2.58 7.28
C PHE A 49 -2.12 -1.84 7.52
N ARG A 50 -2.87 -2.19 8.56
CA ARG A 50 -4.18 -1.57 8.87
C ARG A 50 -4.06 -0.06 9.08
N THR A 51 -2.96 0.40 9.67
CA THR A 51 -2.69 1.83 9.88
C THR A 51 -2.61 2.60 8.55
N LEU A 52 -2.06 1.99 7.49
CA LEU A 52 -2.01 2.62 6.17
C LEU A 52 -3.42 2.85 5.60
N GLY A 53 -4.33 1.90 5.80
CA GLY A 53 -5.73 2.08 5.40
C GLY A 53 -6.40 3.22 6.14
N ARG A 54 -6.18 3.33 7.46
CA ARG A 54 -6.74 4.41 8.30
C ARG A 54 -6.16 5.78 7.97
N MET A 55 -4.89 5.83 7.57
CA MET A 55 -4.19 7.05 7.22
C MET A 55 -4.23 7.34 5.71
N SER A 56 -5.03 6.59 4.94
CA SER A 56 -5.03 6.66 3.48
C SER A 56 -5.30 8.05 2.94
N GLU A 57 -6.25 8.79 3.52
CA GLU A 57 -6.54 10.19 3.14
C GLU A 57 -5.32 11.11 3.34
N TYR A 58 -4.62 11.00 4.48
CA TYR A 58 -3.42 11.79 4.74
C TYR A 58 -2.29 11.44 3.77
N ILE A 59 -2.13 10.15 3.47
CA ILE A 59 -1.10 9.67 2.53
C ILE A 59 -1.43 10.16 1.11
N ILE A 60 -2.68 10.06 0.67
CA ILE A 60 -3.14 10.57 -0.64
C ILE A 60 -2.85 12.06 -0.75
N ASN A 61 -3.25 12.85 0.25
CA ASN A 61 -2.98 14.29 0.28
C ASN A 61 -1.48 14.60 0.22
N ALA A 62 -0.64 13.82 0.92
CA ALA A 62 0.81 13.99 0.88
C ALA A 62 1.40 13.67 -0.51
N LEU A 63 0.91 12.63 -1.18
CA LEU A 63 1.34 12.25 -2.54
C LEU A 63 0.90 13.31 -3.58
N GLU A 64 -0.32 13.83 -3.47
CA GLU A 64 -0.85 14.89 -4.36
C GLU A 64 -0.09 16.21 -4.18
N THR A 65 0.19 16.60 -2.93
CA THR A 65 0.94 17.83 -2.64
C THR A 65 2.42 17.71 -3.02
N GLY A 66 3.01 16.53 -2.90
CA GLY A 66 4.36 16.22 -3.41
C GLY A 66 4.47 16.35 -4.93
N CYS A 67 3.43 15.95 -5.67
CA CYS A 67 3.33 16.15 -7.12
C CYS A 67 3.28 17.64 -7.52
N SER A 68 2.54 18.47 -6.77
CA SER A 68 2.44 19.91 -7.06
C SER A 68 3.74 20.70 -6.87
N ARG A 69 4.66 20.24 -6.01
CA ARG A 69 5.93 20.94 -5.74
C ARG A 69 7.06 20.65 -6.74
N ARG A 70 6.86 19.71 -7.67
CA ARG A 70 7.84 19.39 -8.74
C ARG A 70 7.51 20.06 -10.09
N ARG A 71 6.56 21.00 -10.14
CA ARG A 71 6.25 21.82 -11.32
C ARG A 71 6.94 23.17 -11.25
#